data_AF-A0A928X4Z2-F1
#
_entry.id   AF-A0A928X4Z2-F1
#
_cell.length_a   1.000
_cell.length_b   1.000
_cell.length_c   1.000
_cell.angle_alpha   90.00
_cell.angle_beta   90.00
_cell.angle_gamma   90.00
#
_symmetry.space_group_name_H-M   'P 1'
#
loop_
_entity.id
_entity.type
_entity.pdbx_description
1 polymer ?
#
loop_
_entity_poly.entity_id
_entity_poly.type
_entity_poly.pdbx_seq_one_letter_code
_entity_poly.pdbx_strand_id
1 'polypeptide(L)'
;LAVVSYGHARKNNPETDQQPSAGFRILVDLILIGLIIWFLHDRLLAPVQGYQNHTSSIHTSNIQLYMGGALALSFASLALFQPLKFLRNIRSEEETKEYLKSLTDKAPYINFHVHAYHYEWRTRWVTETYTDSQGNTETRTRPETYQEQVTTTRLSRPYLIPSWQDTTNLKTLLEPQEFPITKIKISTAIKPANASAQQHYSQAWSDFRDDYKNADTQVDFSTSKGIRGIGPVLLLSFLNPEERSIFLNAFFCALISLTPFAWGYSLWLDQMSSVTEKTISKKYSLP
;
A
#
# COMPACT_ATOMS: atom_id res chain seq x y z
N LEU A 1 27.18 -1.80 18.73
CA LEU A 1 26.33 -2.21 19.87
C LEU A 1 24.88 -1.71 19.77
N ALA A 2 24.32 -1.57 18.56
CA ALA A 2 22.96 -1.04 18.35
C ALA A 2 22.13 -1.86 17.33
N VAL A 3 22.27 -3.20 17.36
CA VAL A 3 21.54 -4.11 16.46
C VAL A 3 20.49 -4.95 17.22
N VAL A 4 20.42 -4.87 18.56
CA VAL A 4 19.65 -5.86 19.36
C VAL A 4 18.24 -5.39 19.78
N SER A 5 17.80 -4.14 19.52
CA SER A 5 16.52 -3.66 20.05
C SER A 5 15.35 -3.61 19.04
N TYR A 6 15.52 -4.06 17.80
CA TYR A 6 14.48 -3.90 16.76
C TYR A 6 13.44 -5.03 16.66
N GLY A 7 13.45 -5.99 17.60
CA GLY A 7 12.67 -7.23 17.49
C GLY A 7 11.24 -7.23 18.06
N HIS A 8 10.77 -6.16 18.73
CA HIS A 8 9.53 -6.26 19.53
C HIS A 8 8.29 -5.55 18.99
N ALA A 9 8.39 -4.65 18.00
CA ALA A 9 7.24 -3.86 17.56
C ALA A 9 6.49 -4.40 16.32
N ARG A 10 6.94 -5.49 15.70
CA ARG A 10 6.44 -5.92 14.37
C ARG A 10 5.24 -6.87 14.39
N LYS A 11 4.66 -7.22 15.55
CA LYS A 11 3.85 -8.45 15.65
C LYS A 11 2.36 -8.38 15.22
N ASN A 12 1.75 -7.22 14.97
CA ASN A 12 0.28 -7.16 14.88
C ASN A 12 -0.34 -6.42 13.68
N ASN A 13 0.34 -6.32 12.53
CA ASN A 13 -0.21 -5.58 11.39
C ASN A 13 -0.31 -6.46 10.11
N PRO A 14 -1.49 -7.01 9.78
CA PRO A 14 -1.67 -7.93 8.65
C PRO A 14 -1.53 -7.27 7.27
N GLU A 15 -1.55 -5.94 7.18
CA GLU A 15 -1.32 -5.22 5.91
C GLU A 15 0.18 -5.05 5.56
N THR A 16 1.09 -5.37 6.49
CA THR A 16 2.55 -5.33 6.24
C THR A 16 3.11 -6.60 5.61
N ASP A 17 2.31 -7.67 5.48
CA ASP A 17 2.73 -8.97 4.94
C ASP A 17 2.82 -9.01 3.41
N GLN A 18 2.39 -7.95 2.70
CA GLN A 18 2.65 -7.81 1.25
C GLN A 18 4.01 -7.18 0.94
N GLN A 19 4.83 -6.85 1.95
CA GLN A 19 6.19 -6.39 1.70
C GLN A 19 7.10 -7.57 1.39
N PRO A 20 7.79 -7.61 0.22
CA PRO A 20 8.90 -8.55 0.05
C PRO A 20 9.88 -8.37 1.20
N SER A 21 10.30 -9.48 1.80
CA SER A 21 11.15 -9.48 2.98
C SER A 21 12.40 -8.62 2.75
N ALA A 22 12.90 -7.98 3.81
CA ALA A 22 14.12 -7.18 3.72
C ALA A 22 15.28 -7.97 3.08
N GLY A 23 15.34 -9.29 3.29
CA GLY A 23 16.30 -10.19 2.66
C GLY A 23 16.17 -10.32 1.14
N PHE A 24 14.94 -10.39 0.61
CA PHE A 24 14.71 -10.44 -0.84
C PHE A 24 15.19 -9.16 -1.53
N ARG A 25 15.02 -8.00 -0.87
CA ARG A 25 15.43 -6.70 -1.41
C ARG A 25 16.95 -6.53 -1.41
N ILE A 26 17.62 -6.93 -0.32
CA ILE A 26 19.09 -6.96 -0.23
C ILE A 26 19.69 -7.84 -1.33
N LEU A 27 19.06 -8.98 -1.62
CA LEU A 27 19.51 -9.87 -2.70
C LEU A 27 19.46 -9.16 -4.06
N VAL A 28 18.38 -8.46 -4.38
CA VAL A 28 18.22 -7.72 -5.65
C VAL A 28 19.27 -6.62 -5.78
N ASP A 29 19.54 -5.88 -4.70
CA ASP A 29 20.54 -4.81 -4.71
C ASP A 29 21.98 -5.35 -4.85
N LEU A 30 22.30 -6.48 -4.21
CA LEU A 30 23.60 -7.14 -4.38
C LEU A 30 23.80 -7.66 -5.81
N ILE A 31 22.75 -8.20 -6.43
CA ILE A 31 22.77 -8.60 -7.84
C ILE A 31 23.03 -7.38 -8.73
N LEU A 32 22.35 -6.26 -8.46
CA LEU A 32 22.50 -5.04 -9.23
C LEU A 32 23.91 -4.44 -9.11
N ILE A 33 24.44 -4.36 -7.90
CA ILE A 33 25.81 -3.91 -7.63
C ILE A 33 26.82 -4.84 -8.31
N GLY A 34 26.60 -6.16 -8.23
CA GLY A 34 27.43 -7.16 -8.92
C GLY A 34 27.43 -6.96 -10.43
N LEU A 35 26.28 -6.71 -11.05
CA LEU A 35 26.16 -6.42 -12.48
C LEU A 35 26.86 -5.12 -12.87
N ILE A 36 26.76 -4.06 -12.05
CA ILE A 36 27.44 -2.79 -12.28
C ILE A 36 28.96 -2.96 -12.18
N ILE A 37 29.46 -3.65 -11.15
CA ILE A 37 30.90 -3.93 -10.98
C ILE A 37 31.42 -4.78 -12.13
N TRP A 38 30.68 -5.83 -12.53
CA TRP A 38 31.04 -6.67 -13.66
C TRP A 38 31.11 -5.87 -14.97
N PHE A 39 30.14 -4.99 -15.21
CA PHE A 39 30.15 -4.11 -16.39
C PHE A 39 31.30 -3.11 -16.38
N LEU A 40 31.61 -2.52 -15.22
CA LEU A 40 32.77 -1.64 -15.04
C LEU A 40 34.09 -2.39 -15.26
N HIS A 41 34.20 -3.62 -14.75
CA HIS A 41 35.36 -4.49 -14.96
C HIS A 41 35.57 -4.79 -16.44
N ASP A 42 34.52 -5.21 -17.16
CA ASP A 42 34.58 -5.50 -18.58
C ASP A 42 34.97 -4.27 -19.41
N ARG A 43 34.41 -3.09 -19.09
CA ARG A 43 34.72 -1.82 -19.78
C ARG A 43 36.10 -1.24 -19.47
N LEU A 44 36.58 -1.34 -18.23
CA LEU A 44 37.86 -0.74 -17.81
C LEU A 44 39.05 -1.64 -18.14
N LEU A 45 38.87 -2.95 -18.21
CA LEU A 45 39.96 -3.90 -18.48
C LEU A 45 40.03 -4.36 -19.95
N ALA A 46 38.96 -4.22 -20.72
CA ALA A 46 38.98 -4.50 -22.17
C ALA A 46 40.00 -3.68 -23.00
N PRO A 47 40.38 -2.42 -22.69
CA PRO A 47 41.34 -1.69 -23.53
C PRO A 47 42.80 -2.12 -23.31
N VAL A 48 43.10 -3.01 -22.36
CA VAL A 48 44.49 -3.46 -22.09
C VAL A 48 44.90 -4.64 -22.98
N GLN A 49 43.94 -5.33 -23.62
CA GLN A 49 44.25 -6.36 -24.61
C GLN A 49 44.02 -5.81 -26.02
N GLY A 50 45.09 -5.35 -26.64
CA GLY A 50 45.09 -4.89 -28.02
C GLY A 50 44.62 -6.00 -28.97
N TYR A 51 43.35 -5.98 -29.34
CA TYR A 51 42.81 -6.72 -30.47
C TYR A 51 41.78 -5.86 -31.21
N GLN A 52 42.28 -5.09 -32.18
CA GLN A 52 41.44 -4.61 -33.27
C GLN A 52 41.17 -5.80 -34.19
N ASN A 53 39.89 -6.17 -34.38
CA ASN A 53 39.22 -6.29 -35.67
C ASN A 53 37.93 -7.13 -35.57
N HIS A 54 36.82 -6.59 -36.12
CA HIS A 54 35.65 -7.33 -36.60
C HIS A 54 34.54 -7.83 -35.62
N THR A 55 34.26 -7.13 -34.51
CA THR A 55 33.07 -7.42 -33.66
C THR A 55 32.18 -6.21 -33.34
N SER A 56 32.19 -5.17 -34.19
CA SER A 56 31.47 -3.90 -33.93
C SER A 56 29.93 -4.01 -33.95
N SER A 57 29.36 -5.05 -34.56
CA SER A 57 27.90 -5.24 -34.67
C SER A 57 27.29 -5.98 -33.45
N ILE A 58 27.96 -7.01 -32.93
CA ILE A 58 27.42 -7.84 -31.83
C ILE A 58 27.59 -7.14 -30.46
N HIS A 59 28.64 -6.34 -30.29
CA HIS A 59 28.84 -5.62 -29.03
C HIS A 59 27.85 -4.46 -28.82
N THR A 60 27.44 -3.78 -29.89
CA THR A 60 26.51 -2.64 -29.80
C THR A 60 25.09 -3.08 -29.47
N SER A 61 24.64 -4.24 -29.96
CA SER A 61 23.32 -4.80 -29.64
C SER A 61 23.23 -5.25 -28.17
N ASN A 62 24.27 -5.89 -27.63
CA ASN A 62 24.32 -6.29 -26.23
C ASN A 62 24.30 -5.09 -25.28
N ILE A 63 25.02 -4.01 -25.61
CA ILE A 63 25.01 -2.76 -24.81
C ILE A 63 23.61 -2.15 -24.76
N GLN A 64 22.89 -2.12 -25.89
CA GLN A 64 21.52 -1.61 -25.94
C GLN A 64 20.57 -2.46 -25.09
N LEU A 65 20.74 -3.79 -25.09
CA LEU A 65 19.92 -4.70 -24.30
C LEU A 65 20.17 -4.55 -22.79
N TYR A 66 21.43 -4.40 -22.35
CA TYR A 66 21.76 -4.12 -20.96
C TYR A 66 21.27 -2.73 -20.51
N MET A 67 21.39 -1.72 -21.36
CA MET A 67 20.90 -0.37 -21.06
C MET A 67 19.36 -0.35 -20.97
N GLY A 68 18.68 -1.05 -21.88
CA GLY A 68 17.22 -1.24 -21.84
C GLY A 68 16.77 -2.01 -20.60
N GLY A 69 17.49 -3.07 -20.21
CA GLY A 69 17.22 -3.84 -18.99
C GLY A 69 17.41 -3.01 -17.72
N ALA A 70 18.49 -2.23 -17.63
CA ALA A 70 18.75 -1.35 -16.49
C ALA A 70 17.69 -0.24 -16.37
N LEU A 71 17.26 0.34 -17.50
CA LEU A 71 16.16 1.32 -17.53
C LEU A 71 14.83 0.68 -17.13
N ALA A 72 14.50 -0.51 -17.64
CA ALA A 72 13.28 -1.21 -17.26
C ALA A 72 13.26 -1.53 -15.76
N LEU A 73 14.40 -1.90 -15.19
CA LEU A 73 14.53 -2.18 -13.76
C LEU A 73 14.43 -0.91 -12.90
N SER A 74 14.97 0.23 -13.36
CA SER A 74 14.81 1.51 -12.66
C SER A 74 13.38 2.06 -12.77
N PHE A 75 12.69 1.83 -13.88
CA PHE A 75 11.25 2.12 -13.99
C PHE A 75 10.41 1.21 -13.08
N ALA A 76 10.76 -0.07 -12.95
CA ALA A 76 10.12 -0.98 -12.02
C ALA A 76 10.36 -0.58 -10.56
N SER A 77 11.57 -0.15 -10.21
CA SER A 77 11.88 0.33 -8.84
C SER A 77 11.13 1.62 -8.50
N LEU A 78 10.99 2.55 -9.46
CA LEU A 78 10.15 3.74 -9.35
C LEU A 78 8.68 3.40 -9.09
N ALA A 79 8.11 2.47 -9.85
CA ALA A 79 6.71 2.05 -9.70
C ALA A 79 6.44 1.41 -8.32
N LEU A 80 7.46 0.81 -7.72
CA LEU A 80 7.41 0.20 -6.40
C LEU A 80 7.79 1.17 -5.26
N PHE A 81 8.26 2.38 -5.58
CA PHE A 81 8.78 3.34 -4.61
C PHE A 81 7.67 4.02 -3.79
N GLN A 82 7.37 3.42 -2.63
CA GLN A 82 6.36 3.92 -1.70
C GLN A 82 6.60 5.34 -1.13
N PRO A 83 7.85 5.84 -0.95
CA PRO A 83 8.11 7.16 -0.39
C PRO A 83 7.38 8.31 -1.09
N LEU A 84 7.22 8.25 -2.42
CA LEU A 84 6.53 9.29 -3.20
C LEU A 84 5.05 9.45 -2.80
N LYS A 85 4.38 8.37 -2.36
CA LYS A 85 2.98 8.44 -1.88
C LYS A 85 2.87 9.22 -0.58
N PHE A 86 3.87 9.13 0.29
CA PHE A 86 3.90 9.88 1.56
C PHE A 86 4.22 11.35 1.32
N LEU A 87 5.18 11.63 0.43
CA LEU A 87 5.59 13.02 0.13
C LEU A 87 4.48 13.84 -0.54
N ARG A 88 3.53 13.20 -1.21
CA ARG A 88 2.39 13.89 -1.85
C ARG A 88 1.42 14.50 -0.84
N ASN A 89 1.37 13.99 0.39
CA ASN A 89 0.44 14.43 1.43
C ASN A 89 1.18 15.04 2.63
N ILE A 90 2.27 15.74 2.33
CA ILE A 90 3.03 16.53 3.31
C ILE A 90 2.18 17.71 3.77
N ARG A 91 2.16 17.93 5.09
CA ARG A 91 1.53 19.07 5.74
C ARG A 91 2.44 19.66 6.81
N SER A 92 2.27 20.94 7.14
CA SER A 92 2.88 21.49 8.36
C SER A 92 2.19 20.95 9.63
N GLU A 93 2.79 21.16 10.79
CA GLU A 93 2.17 20.80 12.06
C GLU A 93 0.86 21.58 12.26
N GLU A 94 0.82 22.86 11.92
CA GLU A 94 -0.38 23.71 12.01
C GLU A 94 -1.49 23.19 11.08
N GLU A 95 -1.18 22.96 9.81
CA GLU A 95 -2.13 22.42 8.83
C GLU A 95 -2.66 21.04 9.25
N THR A 96 -1.81 20.25 9.92
CA THR A 96 -2.17 18.93 10.45
C THR A 96 -3.10 19.07 11.65
N LYS A 97 -2.80 19.96 12.60
CA LYS A 97 -3.65 20.26 13.75
C LYS A 97 -5.01 20.80 13.30
N GLU A 98 -5.04 21.72 12.35
CA GLU A 98 -6.27 22.25 11.74
C GLU A 98 -7.05 21.16 11.01
N TYR A 99 -6.37 20.30 10.25
CA TYR A 99 -7.02 19.18 9.58
C TYR A 99 -7.63 18.20 10.58
N LEU A 100 -6.90 17.79 11.63
CA LEU A 100 -7.40 16.90 12.67
C LEU A 100 -8.59 17.53 13.41
N LYS A 101 -8.54 18.83 13.70
CA LYS A 101 -9.66 19.59 14.27
C LYS A 101 -10.85 19.64 13.32
N SER A 102 -10.63 19.82 12.02
CA SER A 102 -11.73 19.79 11.04
C SER A 102 -12.46 18.44 11.01
N LEU A 103 -11.80 17.35 11.39
CA LEU A 103 -12.42 16.02 11.47
C LEU A 103 -13.26 15.84 12.75
N THR A 104 -12.99 16.61 13.82
CA THR A 104 -13.85 16.59 15.02
C THR A 104 -15.22 17.20 14.75
N ASP A 105 -15.33 18.07 13.75
CA ASP A 105 -16.60 18.74 13.41
C ASP A 105 -17.42 17.97 12.35
N LYS A 106 -16.81 16.98 11.69
CA LYS A 106 -17.48 16.18 10.65
C LYS A 106 -18.28 15.03 11.23
N ALA A 107 -19.47 14.83 10.66
CA ALA A 107 -20.36 13.74 11.03
C ALA A 107 -19.76 12.36 10.66
N PRO A 108 -19.93 11.34 11.53
CA PRO A 108 -19.61 9.97 11.19
C PRO A 108 -20.58 9.42 10.13
N TYR A 109 -20.17 8.36 9.45
CA TYR A 109 -21.03 7.55 8.61
C TYR A 109 -20.86 6.07 8.97
N ILE A 110 -21.94 5.32 8.76
CA ILE A 110 -21.97 3.87 8.84
C ILE A 110 -22.72 3.40 7.60
N ASN A 111 -22.12 2.49 6.83
CA ASN A 111 -22.76 1.88 5.68
C ASN A 111 -22.81 0.36 5.84
N PHE A 112 -23.96 -0.20 5.52
CA PHE A 112 -24.18 -1.62 5.41
C PHE A 112 -23.93 -2.04 3.96
N HIS A 113 -23.21 -3.12 3.76
CA HIS A 113 -22.87 -3.66 2.45
C HIS A 113 -23.38 -5.09 2.35
N VAL A 114 -23.89 -5.42 1.17
CA VAL A 114 -24.20 -6.81 0.81
C VAL A 114 -23.61 -7.11 -0.55
N HIS A 115 -23.02 -8.30 -0.67
CA HIS A 115 -22.50 -8.87 -1.90
C HIS A 115 -23.05 -10.29 -2.03
N ALA A 116 -24.02 -10.48 -2.92
CA ALA A 116 -24.62 -11.77 -3.22
C ALA A 116 -24.09 -12.30 -4.56
N TYR A 117 -23.70 -13.57 -4.58
CA TYR A 117 -23.09 -14.22 -5.74
C TYR A 117 -23.31 -15.73 -5.74
N HIS A 118 -23.08 -16.34 -6.89
CA HIS A 118 -22.97 -17.80 -7.05
C HIS A 118 -21.79 -18.14 -7.97
N TYR A 119 -21.51 -19.43 -8.11
CA TYR A 119 -20.48 -19.94 -9.01
C TYR A 119 -21.12 -20.65 -10.20
N GLU A 120 -20.73 -20.25 -11.40
CA GLU A 120 -21.08 -20.94 -12.64
C GLU A 120 -19.90 -21.78 -13.12
N TRP A 121 -20.18 -22.94 -13.69
CA TRP A 121 -19.17 -23.72 -14.38
C TRP A 121 -18.97 -23.18 -15.78
N ARG A 122 -17.74 -22.78 -16.10
CA ARG A 122 -17.34 -22.36 -17.45
C ARG A 122 -16.22 -23.25 -17.97
N THR A 123 -16.13 -23.36 -19.29
CA THR A 123 -15.08 -24.14 -19.95
C THR A 123 -14.22 -23.20 -20.78
N ARG A 124 -12.90 -23.27 -20.60
CA ARG A 124 -11.92 -22.61 -21.47
C ARG A 124 -11.05 -23.64 -22.15
N TRP A 125 -10.56 -23.32 -23.34
CA TRP A 125 -9.56 -24.13 -24.03
C TRP A 125 -8.17 -23.67 -23.61
N VAL A 126 -7.38 -24.59 -23.05
CA VAL A 126 -5.99 -24.32 -22.65
C VAL A 126 -5.06 -25.12 -23.53
N THR A 127 -4.08 -24.44 -24.11
CA THR A 127 -2.97 -25.05 -24.83
C THR A 127 -1.83 -25.28 -23.84
N GLU A 128 -1.47 -26.54 -23.61
CA GLU A 128 -0.33 -26.90 -22.78
C GLU A 128 0.75 -27.57 -23.63
N THR A 129 1.99 -27.21 -23.32
CA THR A 129 3.18 -27.83 -23.89
C THR A 129 3.62 -28.97 -22.98
N TYR A 130 3.79 -30.17 -23.52
CA TYR A 130 4.27 -31.33 -22.78
C TYR A 130 5.41 -32.01 -23.53
N THR A 131 6.28 -32.68 -22.78
CA THR A 131 7.32 -33.53 -23.35
C THR A 131 6.83 -34.96 -23.33
N ASP A 132 6.87 -35.64 -24.47
CA ASP A 132 6.53 -37.05 -24.56
C ASP A 132 7.63 -37.93 -23.92
N SER A 133 7.38 -39.23 -23.80
CA SER A 133 8.35 -40.18 -23.27
C SER A 133 9.61 -40.35 -24.14
N GLN A 134 9.63 -39.76 -25.34
CA GLN A 134 10.73 -39.81 -26.31
C GLN A 134 11.55 -38.51 -26.32
N GLY A 135 11.17 -37.52 -25.50
CA GLY A 135 11.86 -36.24 -25.40
C GLY A 135 11.39 -35.17 -26.40
N ASN A 136 10.35 -35.44 -27.20
CA ASN A 136 9.80 -34.45 -28.12
C ASN A 136 8.84 -33.52 -27.36
N THR A 137 8.90 -32.23 -27.70
CA THR A 137 8.00 -31.22 -27.13
C THR A 137 6.81 -31.02 -28.05
N GLU A 138 5.62 -31.35 -27.57
CA GLU A 138 4.36 -31.20 -28.29
C GLU A 138 3.43 -30.20 -27.59
N THR A 139 2.50 -29.64 -28.35
CA THR A 139 1.43 -28.80 -27.80
C THR A 139 0.09 -29.49 -28.00
N ARG A 140 -0.73 -29.54 -26.96
CA ARG A 140 -2.11 -30.00 -27.05
C ARG A 140 -3.05 -28.98 -26.48
N THR A 141 -4.23 -28.86 -27.09
CA THR A 141 -5.30 -28.02 -26.57
C THR A 141 -6.33 -28.92 -25.91
N ARG A 142 -6.64 -28.65 -24.64
CA ARG A 142 -7.65 -29.41 -23.88
C ARG A 142 -8.69 -28.47 -23.26
N PRO A 143 -9.95 -28.92 -23.10
CA PRO A 143 -10.94 -28.15 -22.37
C PRO A 143 -10.64 -28.25 -20.86
N GLU A 144 -10.63 -27.11 -20.20
CA GLU A 144 -10.52 -26.99 -18.75
C GLU A 144 -11.80 -26.34 -18.22
N THR A 145 -12.49 -27.04 -17.33
CA THR A 145 -13.70 -26.54 -16.66
C THR A 145 -13.32 -25.92 -15.32
N TYR A 146 -13.76 -24.70 -15.08
CA TYR A 146 -13.50 -23.95 -13.86
C TYR A 146 -14.76 -23.25 -13.35
N GLN A 147 -14.76 -22.88 -12.07
CA GLN A 147 -15.83 -22.10 -11.47
C GLN A 147 -15.53 -20.61 -11.61
N GLU A 148 -16.49 -19.86 -12.13
CA GLU A 148 -16.43 -18.40 -12.20
C GLU A 148 -17.48 -17.80 -11.27
N GLN A 149 -17.08 -16.82 -10.46
CA GLN A 149 -17.99 -16.11 -9.56
C GLN A 149 -18.83 -15.12 -10.37
N VAL A 150 -20.15 -15.26 -10.30
CA VAL A 150 -21.12 -14.34 -10.90
C VAL A 150 -21.79 -13.55 -9.78
N THR A 151 -21.62 -12.22 -9.82
CA THR A 151 -22.22 -11.31 -8.84
C THR A 151 -23.63 -10.94 -9.27
N THR A 152 -24.62 -11.33 -8.47
CA THR A 152 -26.03 -11.04 -8.71
C THR A 152 -26.40 -9.70 -8.09
N THR A 153 -25.96 -9.43 -6.86
CA THR A 153 -26.28 -8.18 -6.15
C THR A 153 -25.06 -7.63 -5.45
N ARG A 154 -24.79 -6.33 -5.63
CA ARG A 154 -23.79 -5.59 -4.86
C ARG A 154 -24.30 -4.19 -4.55
N LEU A 155 -24.59 -3.93 -3.28
CA LEU A 155 -25.15 -2.64 -2.86
C LEU A 155 -24.63 -2.19 -1.50
N SER A 156 -24.81 -0.90 -1.25
CA SER A 156 -24.48 -0.24 0.02
C SER A 156 -25.66 0.59 0.48
N ARG A 157 -26.12 0.38 1.72
CA ARG A 157 -27.20 1.14 2.35
C ARG A 157 -26.64 1.97 3.52
N PRO A 158 -26.79 3.30 3.53
CA PRO A 158 -26.35 4.10 4.67
C PRO A 158 -27.24 3.85 5.88
N TYR A 159 -26.64 3.65 7.05
CA TYR A 159 -27.34 3.67 8.33
C TYR A 159 -27.50 5.12 8.77
N LEU A 160 -28.75 5.54 8.97
CA LEU A 160 -29.06 6.90 9.42
C LEU A 160 -28.69 7.04 10.89
N ILE A 161 -27.69 7.89 11.16
CA ILE A 161 -27.26 8.24 12.52
C ILE A 161 -28.12 9.43 12.99
N PRO A 162 -29.02 9.26 13.96
CA PRO A 162 -29.95 10.33 14.36
C PRO A 162 -29.23 11.52 15.00
N SER A 163 -28.33 11.23 15.94
CA SER A 163 -27.50 12.23 16.61
C SER A 163 -26.13 11.66 16.94
N TRP A 164 -25.12 12.53 17.04
CA TRP A 164 -23.76 12.13 17.36
C TRP A 164 -23.05 13.20 18.18
N GLN A 165 -22.03 12.77 18.92
CA GLN A 165 -21.16 13.60 19.73
C GLN A 165 -19.70 13.20 19.50
N ASP A 166 -18.81 14.18 19.38
CA ASP A 166 -17.38 13.93 19.38
C ASP A 166 -16.89 13.64 20.80
N THR A 167 -16.17 12.53 20.97
CA THR A 167 -15.53 12.15 22.24
C THR A 167 -14.02 11.99 22.06
N THR A 168 -13.45 12.69 21.10
CA THR A 168 -12.02 12.64 20.79
C THR A 168 -11.26 13.33 21.91
N ASN A 169 -10.18 12.70 22.39
CA ASN A 169 -9.30 13.34 23.36
C ASN A 169 -8.43 14.37 22.63
N LEU A 170 -8.84 15.64 22.67
CA LEU A 170 -8.12 16.73 22.00
C LEU A 170 -6.68 16.90 22.50
N LYS A 171 -6.39 16.57 23.77
CA LYS A 171 -5.03 16.65 24.31
C LYS A 171 -4.11 15.65 23.61
N THR A 172 -4.56 14.41 23.46
CA THR A 172 -3.81 13.37 22.73
C THR A 172 -3.80 13.61 21.22
N LEU A 173 -4.88 14.17 20.67
CA LEU A 173 -5.00 14.46 19.24
C LEU A 173 -4.00 15.53 18.78
N LEU A 174 -3.88 16.61 19.57
CA LEU A 174 -3.10 17.81 19.24
C LEU A 174 -1.76 17.88 19.98
N GLU A 175 -1.35 16.78 20.61
CA GLU A 175 -0.05 16.67 21.27
C GLU A 175 1.07 17.09 20.31
N PRO A 176 1.99 17.97 20.76
CA PRO A 176 3.09 18.44 19.92
C PRO A 176 3.91 17.28 19.36
N GLN A 177 4.40 17.44 18.14
CA GLN A 177 5.30 16.46 17.56
C GLN A 177 6.67 16.50 18.24
N GLU A 178 7.13 15.34 18.70
CA GLU A 178 8.47 15.20 19.29
C GLU A 178 9.57 15.08 18.22
N PHE A 179 9.20 14.66 17.00
CA PHE A 179 10.13 14.41 15.90
C PHE A 179 9.95 15.42 14.77
N PRO A 180 11.03 15.80 14.06
CA PRO A 180 10.96 16.72 12.93
C PRO A 180 10.02 16.25 11.82
N ILE A 181 9.92 14.93 11.64
CA ILE A 181 9.03 14.28 10.67
C ILE A 181 8.20 13.23 11.40
N THR A 182 6.87 13.33 11.30
CA THR A 182 5.95 12.37 11.90
C THR A 182 5.00 11.81 10.86
N LYS A 183 4.94 10.48 10.75
CA LYS A 183 3.92 9.74 10.00
C LYS A 183 2.70 9.54 10.90
N ILE A 184 1.63 10.27 10.66
CA ILE A 184 0.42 10.22 11.46
C ILE A 184 -0.56 9.24 10.85
N LYS A 185 -0.80 8.13 11.53
CA LYS A 185 -1.86 7.17 11.21
C LYS A 185 -3.16 7.63 11.86
N ILE A 186 -4.18 7.88 11.04
CA ILE A 186 -5.49 8.31 11.54
C ILE A 186 -6.42 7.10 11.63
N SER A 187 -6.86 6.79 12.84
CA SER A 187 -7.82 5.72 13.13
C SER A 187 -9.16 6.32 13.56
N THR A 188 -10.27 5.65 13.25
CA THR A 188 -11.61 6.08 13.66
C THR A 188 -12.28 5.08 14.59
N ALA A 189 -12.87 5.60 15.66
CA ALA A 189 -13.61 4.82 16.63
C ALA A 189 -15.04 5.37 16.75
N ILE A 190 -15.99 4.72 16.07
CA ILE A 190 -17.42 5.05 16.18
C ILE A 190 -18.07 4.02 17.09
N LYS A 191 -18.69 4.48 18.19
CA LYS A 191 -19.30 3.64 19.22
C LYS A 191 -20.74 4.11 19.53
N PRO A 192 -21.64 3.22 19.96
CA PRO A 192 -22.92 3.65 20.53
C PRO A 192 -22.69 4.46 21.81
N ALA A 193 -23.54 5.46 22.06
CA ALA A 193 -23.52 6.23 23.30
C ALA A 193 -24.14 5.47 24.48
N ASN A 194 -25.16 4.66 24.21
CA ASN A 194 -25.94 3.91 25.20
C ASN A 194 -26.44 2.57 24.62
N ALA A 195 -27.00 1.72 25.48
CA ALA A 195 -27.52 0.41 25.09
C ALA A 195 -28.67 0.52 24.06
N SER A 196 -29.50 1.57 24.16
CA SER A 196 -30.61 1.80 23.23
C SER A 196 -30.12 2.09 21.81
N ALA A 197 -29.10 2.93 21.63
CA ALA A 197 -28.48 3.19 20.34
C ALA A 197 -27.82 1.93 19.74
N GLN A 198 -27.20 1.10 20.59
CA GLN A 198 -26.67 -0.19 20.16
C GLN A 198 -27.79 -1.14 19.71
N GLN A 199 -28.92 -1.19 20.43
CA GLN A 199 -30.06 -2.01 20.06
C GLN A 199 -30.68 -1.54 18.73
N HIS A 200 -30.84 -0.23 18.53
CA HIS A 200 -31.35 0.32 17.28
C HIS A 200 -30.43 0.01 16.09
N TYR A 201 -29.11 0.12 16.28
CA TYR A 201 -28.13 -0.31 15.27
C TYR A 201 -28.27 -1.80 14.95
N SER A 202 -28.34 -2.65 15.99
CA SER A 202 -28.48 -4.10 15.83
C SER A 202 -29.78 -4.48 15.11
N GLN A 203 -30.88 -3.77 15.39
CA GLN A 203 -32.16 -3.95 14.72
C GLN A 203 -32.05 -3.59 13.23
N ALA A 204 -31.56 -2.38 12.93
CA ALA A 204 -31.38 -1.94 11.54
C ALA A 204 -30.43 -2.85 10.74
N TRP A 205 -29.41 -3.38 11.40
CA TRP A 205 -28.51 -4.38 10.80
C TRP A 205 -29.20 -5.73 10.58
N SER A 206 -30.04 -6.18 11.52
CA SER A 206 -30.85 -7.39 11.34
C SER A 206 -31.82 -7.24 10.18
N ASP A 207 -32.59 -6.16 10.16
CA ASP A 207 -33.56 -5.86 9.10
C ASP A 207 -32.87 -5.83 7.72
N PHE A 208 -31.70 -5.18 7.64
CA PHE A 208 -30.90 -5.17 6.42
C PHE A 208 -30.46 -6.58 5.97
N ARG A 209 -30.07 -7.46 6.90
CA ARG A 209 -29.70 -8.83 6.55
C ARG A 209 -30.93 -9.65 6.13
N ASP A 210 -32.05 -9.47 6.83
CA ASP A 210 -33.28 -10.17 6.51
C ASP A 210 -33.83 -9.80 5.13
N ASP A 211 -33.65 -8.56 4.68
CA ASP A 211 -33.99 -8.10 3.32
C ASP A 211 -33.23 -8.85 2.22
N TYR A 212 -31.97 -9.26 2.46
CA TYR A 212 -31.07 -9.78 1.41
C TYR A 212 -30.52 -11.18 1.67
N LYS A 213 -30.88 -11.85 2.77
CA LYS A 213 -30.36 -13.19 3.11
C LYS A 213 -30.64 -14.25 2.04
N ASN A 214 -31.69 -14.05 1.25
CA ASN A 214 -32.11 -14.97 0.18
C ASN A 214 -31.83 -14.41 -1.23
N ALA A 215 -30.93 -13.43 -1.35
CA ALA A 215 -30.64 -12.79 -2.63
C ALA A 215 -29.94 -13.72 -3.64
N ASP A 216 -29.11 -14.66 -3.15
CA ASP A 216 -28.40 -15.66 -3.97
C ASP A 216 -27.90 -16.83 -3.09
N THR A 217 -27.14 -17.76 -3.69
CA THR A 217 -26.53 -18.94 -3.07
C THR A 217 -25.53 -18.56 -1.98
N GLN A 218 -24.69 -17.56 -2.22
CA GLN A 218 -23.74 -17.01 -1.26
C GLN A 218 -24.05 -15.53 -1.05
N VAL A 219 -24.06 -15.09 0.20
CA VAL A 219 -24.35 -13.70 0.56
C VAL A 219 -23.40 -13.25 1.65
N ASP A 220 -22.53 -12.30 1.31
CA ASP A 220 -21.60 -11.67 2.23
C ASP A 220 -22.15 -10.34 2.72
N PHE A 221 -22.16 -10.18 4.04
CA PHE A 221 -22.55 -8.94 4.70
C PHE A 221 -21.34 -8.30 5.36
N SER A 222 -21.17 -7.00 5.15
CA SER A 222 -20.12 -6.24 5.83
C SER A 222 -20.58 -4.83 6.18
N THR A 223 -19.83 -4.16 7.06
CA THR A 223 -20.11 -2.79 7.48
C THR A 223 -18.87 -1.94 7.34
N SER A 224 -19.00 -0.77 6.72
CA SER A 224 -17.96 0.25 6.78
C SER A 224 -18.40 1.38 7.71
N LYS A 225 -17.46 1.93 8.46
CA LYS A 225 -17.67 3.07 9.34
C LYS A 225 -16.51 4.02 9.20
N GLY A 226 -16.77 5.32 9.27
CA GLY A 226 -15.73 6.33 9.14
C GLY A 226 -16.27 7.73 9.32
N ILE A 227 -15.43 8.72 9.06
CA ILE A 227 -15.80 10.14 9.06
C ILE A 227 -15.59 10.66 7.65
N ARG A 228 -16.54 11.44 7.15
CA ARG A 228 -16.44 11.98 5.78
C ARG A 228 -15.20 12.86 5.66
N GLY A 229 -14.50 12.75 4.55
CA GLY A 229 -13.32 13.58 4.28
C GLY A 229 -12.09 13.24 5.11
N ILE A 230 -12.03 12.05 5.71
CA ILE A 230 -10.74 11.45 6.07
C ILE A 230 -10.03 11.12 4.75
N GLY A 231 -8.92 11.83 4.52
CA GLY A 231 -7.99 11.58 3.43
C GLY A 231 -7.18 10.29 3.65
N PRO A 232 -5.96 10.20 3.10
CA PRO A 232 -5.15 8.99 3.23
C PRO A 232 -4.87 8.65 4.69
N VAL A 233 -4.86 7.34 4.99
CA VAL A 233 -4.69 6.77 6.34
C VAL A 233 -3.39 7.22 7.01
N LEU A 234 -2.40 7.65 6.23
CA LEU A 234 -1.09 8.12 6.68
C LEU A 234 -0.83 9.54 6.15
N LEU A 235 -0.68 10.50 7.06
CA LEU A 235 -0.22 11.86 6.78
C LEU A 235 1.25 11.98 7.15
N LEU A 236 2.00 12.81 6.42
CA LEU A 236 3.35 13.18 6.82
C LEU A 236 3.31 14.62 7.31
N SER A 237 3.59 14.83 8.60
CA SER A 237 3.64 16.15 9.20
C SER A 237 5.07 16.56 9.54
N PHE A 238 5.34 17.85 9.40
CA PHE A 238 6.59 18.48 9.81
C PHE A 238 6.41 19.38 11.01
N LEU A 239 7.35 19.33 11.96
CA LEU A 239 7.39 20.25 13.09
C LEU A 239 7.69 21.69 12.62
N ASN A 240 8.75 21.87 11.83
CA ASN A 240 9.15 23.18 11.31
C ASN A 240 9.25 23.15 9.77
N PRO A 241 8.50 23.99 9.04
CA PRO A 241 8.57 24.02 7.56
C PRO A 241 9.90 24.57 7.05
N GLU A 242 10.59 25.39 7.84
CA GLU A 242 11.90 25.98 7.49
C GLU A 242 13.05 24.96 7.58
N GLU A 243 12.90 23.91 8.38
CA GLU A 243 13.88 22.82 8.50
C GLU A 243 13.65 21.70 7.46
N ARG A 244 12.76 21.94 6.50
CA ARG A 244 12.44 20.95 5.47
C ARG A 244 13.67 20.66 4.63
N SER A 245 14.25 19.49 4.87
CA SER A 245 15.35 18.99 4.06
C SER A 245 14.97 18.97 2.58
N ILE A 246 15.88 19.42 1.71
CA ILE A 246 15.74 19.36 0.24
C ILE A 246 15.42 17.94 -0.25
N PHE A 247 15.84 16.92 0.50
CA PHE A 247 15.57 15.51 0.23
C PHE A 247 14.08 15.16 0.29
N LEU A 248 13.23 15.97 0.94
CA LEU A 248 11.78 15.76 1.05
C LEU A 248 10.99 16.47 -0.06
N ASN A 249 11.69 17.07 -1.03
CA ASN A 249 11.09 17.59 -2.23
C ASN A 249 10.80 16.43 -3.19
N ALA A 250 9.60 16.41 -3.78
CA ALA A 250 9.18 15.38 -4.73
C ALA A 250 10.16 15.26 -5.92
N PHE A 251 10.76 16.37 -6.36
CA PHE A 251 11.76 16.37 -7.43
C PHE A 251 13.04 15.60 -7.04
N PHE A 252 13.59 15.86 -5.85
CA PHE A 252 14.77 15.17 -5.36
C PHE A 252 14.49 13.70 -5.03
N CYS A 253 13.30 13.41 -4.49
CA CYS A 253 12.85 12.04 -4.28
C CYS A 253 12.75 11.28 -5.62
N ALA A 254 12.20 11.90 -6.67
CA ALA A 254 12.16 11.33 -8.01
C ALA A 254 13.56 11.07 -8.57
N LEU A 255 14.49 12.03 -8.41
CA LEU A 255 15.89 11.87 -8.84
C LEU A 255 16.57 10.72 -8.11
N ILE A 256 16.40 10.62 -6.79
CA ILE A 256 16.99 9.54 -5.98
C ILE A 256 16.37 8.19 -6.33
N SER A 257 15.08 8.15 -6.64
CA SER A 257 14.42 6.91 -7.05
C SER A 257 14.87 6.39 -8.42
N LEU A 258 15.50 7.23 -9.25
CA LEU A 258 16.19 6.80 -10.48
C LEU A 258 17.56 6.17 -10.21
N THR A 259 18.09 6.31 -8.99
CA THR A 259 19.38 5.74 -8.60
C THR A 259 19.20 4.41 -7.85
N PRO A 260 20.22 3.54 -7.85
CA PRO A 260 20.22 2.34 -7.00
C PRO A 260 20.24 2.66 -5.50
N PHE A 261 20.30 3.94 -5.11
CA PHE A 261 20.26 4.39 -3.70
C PHE A 261 18.85 4.71 -3.19
N ALA A 262 17.80 4.40 -3.97
CA ALA A 262 16.42 4.59 -3.55
C ALA A 262 16.11 3.93 -2.19
N TRP A 263 16.67 2.75 -1.91
CA TRP A 263 16.51 2.05 -0.63
C TRP A 263 17.12 2.84 0.54
N GLY A 264 18.30 3.44 0.34
CA GLY A 264 18.99 4.24 1.35
C GLY A 264 18.15 5.45 1.73
N TYR A 265 17.45 6.04 0.77
CA TYR A 265 16.48 7.09 1.03
C TYR A 265 15.25 6.62 1.80
N SER A 266 14.71 5.44 1.47
CA SER A 266 13.59 4.88 2.23
C SER A 266 14.00 4.60 3.68
N LEU A 267 15.18 4.02 3.90
CA LEU A 267 15.69 3.78 5.26
C LEU A 267 15.99 5.07 6.00
N TRP A 268 16.58 6.07 5.32
CA TRP A 268 16.80 7.39 5.89
C TRP A 268 15.48 8.04 6.30
N LEU A 269 14.46 7.99 5.42
CA LEU A 269 13.13 8.54 5.71
C LEU A 269 12.47 7.79 6.87
N ASP A 270 12.61 6.46 6.93
CA ASP A 270 12.08 5.65 8.03
C ASP A 270 12.81 5.92 9.35
N GLN A 271 14.13 6.17 9.33
CA GLN A 271 14.91 6.55 10.52
C GLN A 271 14.58 7.96 11.02
N MET A 272 14.32 8.89 10.10
CA MET A 272 14.00 10.28 10.44
C MET A 272 12.52 10.47 10.79
N SER A 273 11.66 9.50 10.46
CA SER A 273 10.23 9.55 10.74
C SER A 273 9.84 8.69 11.93
N SER A 274 9.07 9.23 12.86
CA SER A 274 8.32 8.42 13.82
C SER A 274 6.92 8.11 13.27
N VAL A 275 6.30 7.00 13.69
CA VAL A 275 4.90 6.71 13.39
C VAL A 275 4.07 6.98 14.64
N THR A 276 3.10 7.87 14.54
CA THR A 276 2.17 8.18 15.63
C THR A 276 0.76 7.85 15.20
N GLU A 277 0.03 7.12 16.04
CA GLU A 277 -1.38 6.83 15.80
C GLU A 277 -2.25 7.83 16.54
N LYS A 278 -3.16 8.47 15.81
CA LYS A 278 -4.14 9.42 16.34
C LYS A 278 -5.54 8.86 16.08
N THR A 279 -6.34 8.74 17.13
CA THR A 279 -7.69 8.16 17.02
C THR A 279 -8.75 9.24 17.21
N ILE A 280 -9.65 9.36 16.24
CA ILE A 280 -10.83 10.23 16.32
C ILE A 280 -12.00 9.39 16.77
N SER A 281 -12.62 9.77 17.89
CA SER A 281 -13.66 8.99 18.54
C SER A 281 -15.00 9.71 18.47
N LYS A 282 -16.02 9.02 17.96
CA LYS A 282 -17.39 9.53 17.86
C LYS A 282 -18.33 8.60 18.60
N LYS A 283 -19.32 9.17 19.28
CA LYS A 283 -20.46 8.43 19.82
C LYS A 283 -21.72 8.81 19.07
N TYR A 284 -22.58 7.84 18.77
CA TYR A 284 -23.91 8.11 18.24
C TYR A 284 -24.99 7.73 19.25
N SER A 285 -26.07 8.50 19.29
CA SER A 285 -27.22 8.28 20.17
C SER A 285 -28.51 8.32 19.39
N LEU A 286 -29.58 7.86 20.03
CA LEU A 286 -30.94 8.19 19.64
C LEU A 286 -31.30 9.57 20.23
N PRO A 287 -32.23 10.31 19.58
CA PRO A 287 -32.70 11.58 20.09
C PRO A 287 -33.47 11.43 21.40
#